data_AF-A0A292RVS3-F1
#
_entry.id   AF-A0A292RVS3-F1
#
_cell.length_a   1.000
_cell.length_b   1.000
_cell.length_c   1.000
_cell.angle_alpha   90.00
_cell.angle_beta   90.00
_cell.angle_gamma   90.00
#
_symmetry.space_group_name_H-M   'P 1'
#
loop_
_entity.id
_entity.type
_entity.pdbx_description
1 polymer ?
#
loop_
_entity_poly.entity_id
_entity_poly.type
_entity_poly.pdbx_seq_one_letter_code
_entity_poly.pdbx_strand_id
1 'polypeptide(L)' 'MDKDKSRHFETYKLLGENIRARRQNMKISQEELAFRVSSARNYIGCIERAEKFQVLLLS' A
#
# COMPACT_ATOMS: atom_id res chain seq x y z
N MET A 1 -13.58 -18.89 5.56
CA MET A 1 -13.00 -17.60 5.98
C MET A 1 -11.53 -17.83 6.27
N ASP A 2 -10.69 -17.23 5.43
CA ASP A 2 -9.28 -17.52 5.19
C ASP A 2 -8.40 -17.34 6.43
N LYS A 3 -7.87 -18.47 6.94
CA LYS A 3 -6.90 -18.51 8.05
C LYS A 3 -5.53 -17.89 7.71
N ASP A 4 -5.29 -17.55 6.43
CA ASP A 4 -3.98 -17.10 5.94
C ASP A 4 -3.72 -15.60 6.12
N LYS A 5 -4.78 -14.77 6.24
CA LYS A 5 -4.62 -13.31 6.41
C LYS A 5 -3.94 -12.89 7.71
N SER A 6 -3.91 -13.77 8.72
CA SER A 6 -3.42 -13.43 10.05
C SER A 6 -1.90 -13.48 10.19
N ARG A 7 -1.18 -14.19 9.31
CA ARG A 7 0.23 -14.53 9.59
C ARG A 7 1.20 -13.37 9.42
N HIS A 8 0.84 -12.38 8.60
CA HIS A 8 1.70 -11.22 8.28
C HIS A 8 0.97 -9.88 8.37
N PHE A 9 -0.20 -9.83 9.02
CA PHE A 9 -1.02 -8.61 9.12
C PHE A 9 -0.22 -7.43 9.69
N GLU A 10 0.52 -7.64 10.77
CA GLU A 10 1.37 -6.62 11.38
C GLU A 10 2.49 -6.15 10.44
N THR A 11 3.08 -7.04 9.65
CA THR A 11 4.09 -6.69 8.65
C THR A 11 3.50 -5.82 7.54
N TYR A 12 2.31 -6.16 7.04
CA TYR A 12 1.63 -5.35 6.02
C TYR A 12 1.18 -3.99 6.54
N LYS A 13 0.73 -3.95 7.79
CA LYS A 13 0.38 -2.70 8.47
C LYS A 13 1.59 -1.78 8.60
N LEU A 14 2.71 -2.30 9.11
CA LEU A 14 3.95 -1.53 9.23
C LEU A 14 4.44 -1.03 7.87
N LEU A 15 4.32 -1.85 6.82
CA LEU A 15 4.67 -1.43 5.47
C LEU A 15 3.76 -0.31 4.94
N GLY A 16 2.45 -0.43 5.11
CA GLY A 16 1.47 0.59 4.73
C GLY A 16 1.71 1.93 5.44
N GLU A 17 2.00 1.88 6.74
CA GLU A 17 2.34 3.05 7.55
C GLU A 17 3.64 3.71 7.06
N ASN A 18 4.67 2.94 6.76
CA ASN A 18 5.94 3.45 6.23
C ASN A 18 5.78 4.12 4.86
N ILE A 19 4.99 3.52 3.97
CA ILE A 19 4.68 4.10 2.65
C ILE A 19 3.94 5.43 2.81
N ARG A 20 2.93 5.46 3.69
CA ARG A 20 2.18 6.68 4.01
C ARG A 20 3.07 7.77 4.59
N ALA A 21 3.94 7.42 5.55
CA ALA A 21 4.85 8.36 6.18
C ALA A 21 5.83 8.96 5.16
N ARG A 22 6.43 8.12 4.29
CA ARG A 22 7.29 8.61 3.20
C ARG A 22 6.55 9.53 2.24
N ARG A 23 5.32 9.16 1.83
CA ARG A 23 4.50 9.98 0.95
C ARG A 23 4.19 11.35 1.56
N GLN A 24 3.83 11.38 2.84
CA GLN A 24 3.57 12.62 3.59
C GLN A 24 4.83 13.47 3.76
N ASN A 25 5.99 12.86 4.03
CA ASN A 25 7.27 13.57 4.09
C ASN A 25 7.65 14.21 2.75
N MET A 26 7.30 13.56 1.64
CA MET A 26 7.45 14.11 0.29
C MET A 26 6.37 15.14 -0.08
N LYS A 27 5.35 15.34 0.77
CA LYS A 27 4.20 16.23 0.55
C LYS A 27 3.44 15.97 -0.76
N ILE A 28 3.36 14.71 -1.18
CA ILE A 28 2.65 14.30 -2.40
C ILE A 28 1.32 13.61 -2.08
N SER A 29 0.35 13.73 -3.00
CA SER A 29 -0.95 13.06 -2.89
C SER A 29 -0.84 11.55 -3.20
N GLN A 30 -1.91 10.80 -2.91
CA GLN A 30 -1.99 9.39 -3.30
C GLN A 30 -2.03 9.25 -4.82
N GLU A 31 -2.67 10.19 -5.52
CA GLU A 31 -2.72 10.31 -6.97
C GLU A 31 -1.32 10.49 -7.57
N GLU A 32 -0.53 11.40 -6.99
CA GLU A 32 0.84 11.66 -7.44
C GLU A 32 1.75 10.45 -7.20
N LEU A 33 1.63 9.78 -6.04
CA LEU A 33 2.35 8.54 -5.80
C LEU A 33 1.93 7.45 -6.80
N ALA A 34 0.64 7.30 -7.04
CA ALA A 34 0.09 6.33 -7.99
C ALA A 34 0.60 6.57 -9.41
N PHE A 35 0.62 7.83 -9.84
CA PHE A 35 1.18 8.25 -11.13
C PHE A 35 2.67 7.85 -11.25
N ARG A 36 3.48 8.14 -10.23
CA ARG A 36 4.92 7.82 -10.22
C ARG A 36 5.24 6.33 -10.28
N VAL A 37 4.38 5.48 -9.70
CA VAL A 37 4.57 4.02 -9.73
C VAL A 37 3.72 3.33 -10.79
N SER A 38 3.13 4.10 -11.73
CA SER A 38 2.25 3.61 -12.79
C SER A 38 1.14 2.68 -12.27
N SER A 39 0.55 3.07 -11.14
CA SER A 39 -0.48 2.32 -10.45
C SER A 39 -1.76 3.14 -10.32
N ALA A 40 -2.85 2.50 -9.94
CA ALA A 40 -4.11 3.17 -9.63
C ALA A 40 -4.09 3.77 -8.20
N ARG A 41 -4.70 4.95 -8.03
CA ARG A 41 -4.81 5.63 -6.72
C ARG A 41 -5.45 4.76 -5.64
N ASN A 42 -6.50 4.02 -6.00
CA ASN A 42 -7.20 3.13 -5.08
C ASN A 42 -6.27 2.04 -4.52
N TYR A 43 -5.34 1.54 -5.32
CA TYR A 43 -4.35 0.55 -4.92
C TYR A 43 -3.38 1.12 -3.88
N ILE A 44 -2.90 2.36 -4.07
CA ILE A 44 -2.09 3.06 -3.07
C ILE A 44 -2.85 3.17 -1.75
N GLY A 45 -4.12 3.57 -1.79
CA GLY A 45 -4.96 3.64 -0.59
C GLY A 45 -5.14 2.28 0.10
N CYS A 46 -5.31 1.21 -0.66
CA CYS A 46 -5.43 -0.14 -0.11
C CYS A 46 -4.13 -0.64 0.53
N ILE A 47 -2.97 -0.29 -0.03
CA ILE A 47 -1.66 -0.60 0.56
C ILE A 47 -1.46 0.17 1.87
N GLU A 48 -1.73 1.48 1.87
CA GLU A 48 -1.56 2.31 3.07
C GLU A 48 -2.47 1.87 4.24
N ARG A 49 -3.59 1.18 3.95
CA ARG A 49 -4.51 0.63 4.94
C ARG A 49 -4.33 -0.86 5.21
N ALA A 50 -3.37 -1.52 4.55
CA ALA A 50 -3.16 -2.98 4.61
C ALA A 50 -4.42 -3.82 4.26
N GLU A 51 -5.33 -3.28 3.44
CA GLU A 51 -6.59 -3.93 3.07
C GLU A 51 -6.45 -4.96 1.95
N LYS A 52 -5.57 -4.67 0.97
CA LYS A 52 -5.26 -5.56 -0.16
C LYS A 52 -3.79 -5.47 -0.50
N PHE A 53 -3.05 -6.49 -0.11
CA PHE A 53 -1.71 -6.75 -0.63
C PHE A 53 -1.85 -7.74 -1.79
N GLN A 54 -2.46 -7.31 -2.89
CA GLN A 54 -2.30 -8.06 -4.13
C GLN A 54 -0.92 -7.68 -4.62
N VAL A 55 0.06 -8.56 -4.39
CA VAL A 55 1.42 -8.43 -4.93
C VAL A 55 1.26 -8.33 -6.44
N LEU A 56 1.19 -7.11 -6.98
CA LEU A 56 1.26 -6.89 -8.41
C LEU A 56 2.76 -6.97 -8.74
N LEU A 57 3.24 -8.20 -8.81
CA LEU A 57 4.42 -8.53 -9.59
C LEU A 57 4.07 -8.16 -11.04
N LEU A 58 4.82 -7.19 -11.55
CA LEU A 58 5.08 -6.88 -12.96
C LEU A 58 4.52 -7.94 -13.92
N SER A 59 3.58 -7.53 -14.77
CA SER A 59 3.31 -8.16 -16.06
C SER A 59 3.84 -7.24 -17.15
#